data_AF-A0A183F6C7-F1
#
_entry.id   AF-A0A183F6C7-F1
#
_cell.length_a   1.000
_cell.length_b   1.000
_cell.length_c   1.000
_cell.angle_alpha   90.00
_cell.angle_beta   90.00
_cell.angle_gamma   90.00
#
_symmetry.space_group_name_H-M   'P 1'
#
loop_
_entity.id
_entity.type
_entity.pdbx_description
1 polymer ?
#
loop_
_entity_poly.entity_id
_entity_poly.type
_entity_poly.pdbx_seq_one_letter_code
_entity_poly.pdbx_strand_id
1 'polypeptide(L)'
;MDVLDAAIQIESIADATKELKQQITAFSMAFDAKVDALIDMVNRQADNMNRKMDLVIERTKPKPSCVFCCVEDNKDSHPTGRCCRYQRIESIADATKELKQQITAFSMAFDAKVDALIDMVNRQADNMNRKMAKWISLSKGPSRSRAVCSAPWRTTRIRIQRDVAAAINVFVLSKGPQRPALPAQVLQRIDIVQEEEALILVRPPS
;
A
#
# COMPACT_ATOMS: atom_id res chain seq x y z
N MET A 1 -41.64 -5.64 -112.59
CA MET A 1 -41.53 -5.01 -111.26
C MET A 1 -41.22 -3.56 -111.50
N ASP A 2 -42.20 -2.71 -111.25
CA ASP A 2 -42.07 -1.27 -111.40
C ASP A 2 -41.17 -0.71 -110.29
N VAL A 3 -40.44 0.39 -110.56
CA VAL A 3 -39.52 1.00 -109.59
C VAL A 3 -40.23 1.38 -108.28
N LEU A 4 -41.53 1.64 -108.37
CA LEU A 4 -42.41 1.97 -107.25
C LEU A 4 -42.65 0.78 -106.30
N ASP A 5 -42.82 -0.43 -106.82
CA ASP A 5 -43.01 -1.65 -106.00
C ASP A 5 -41.74 -2.01 -105.24
N ALA A 6 -40.57 -1.80 -105.86
CA ALA A 6 -39.28 -1.99 -105.21
C ALA A 6 -39.06 -0.99 -104.06
N ALA A 7 -39.46 0.27 -104.24
CA ALA A 7 -39.38 1.29 -103.19
C ALA A 7 -40.24 0.94 -101.97
N ILE A 8 -41.47 0.47 -102.18
CA ILE A 8 -42.38 0.06 -101.09
C ILE A 8 -41.83 -1.15 -100.32
N GLN A 9 -41.24 -2.13 -101.02
CA GLN A 9 -40.60 -3.26 -100.34
C GLN A 9 -39.38 -2.85 -99.52
N ILE A 10 -38.56 -1.92 -100.04
CA ILE A 10 -37.38 -1.42 -99.33
C ILE A 10 -37.79 -0.68 -98.05
N GLU A 11 -38.84 0.14 -98.10
CA GLU A 11 -39.37 0.82 -96.91
C GLU A 11 -39.89 -0.16 -95.86
N SER A 12 -40.66 -1.18 -96.28
CA SER A 12 -41.16 -2.23 -95.38
C SER A 12 -40.03 -3.01 -94.68
N ILE A 13 -38.94 -3.31 -95.40
CA ILE A 13 -37.76 -3.97 -94.84
C ILE A 13 -37.01 -3.04 -93.88
N ALA A 14 -36.90 -1.75 -94.21
CA ALA A 14 -36.24 -0.76 -93.36
C ALA A 14 -36.97 -0.61 -92.01
N ASP A 15 -38.31 -0.57 -92.02
CA ASP A 15 -39.13 -0.51 -90.81
C ASP A 15 -39.01 -1.78 -89.96
N ALA A 16 -39.05 -2.96 -90.57
CA ALA A 16 -38.83 -4.22 -89.87
C ALA A 16 -37.43 -4.31 -89.23
N THR A 17 -36.41 -3.79 -89.92
CA THR A 17 -35.04 -3.75 -89.40
C THR A 17 -34.92 -2.79 -88.21
N LYS A 18 -35.63 -1.66 -88.25
CA LYS A 18 -35.67 -0.68 -87.16
C LYS A 18 -36.38 -1.24 -85.93
N GLU A 19 -37.50 -1.93 -86.11
CA GLU A 19 -38.23 -2.61 -85.04
C GLU A 19 -37.38 -3.70 -84.39
N LEU A 20 -36.73 -4.55 -85.19
CA LEU A 20 -35.83 -5.58 -84.67
C LEU A 20 -34.68 -4.97 -83.85
N LYS A 21 -34.09 -3.87 -84.31
CA LYS A 21 -33.05 -3.14 -83.57
C LYS A 21 -33.55 -2.64 -82.21
N GLN A 22 -34.79 -2.13 -82.15
CA GLN A 22 -35.41 -1.69 -80.89
C GLN A 22 -35.63 -2.86 -79.94
N GLN A 23 -36.14 -3.99 -80.43
CA GLN A 23 -36.34 -5.20 -79.63
C GLN A 23 -35.04 -5.76 -79.08
N ILE A 24 -33.98 -5.81 -79.89
CA ILE A 24 -32.63 -6.24 -79.45
C ILE A 24 -32.09 -5.30 -78.37
N THR A 25 -32.28 -3.99 -78.53
CA THR A 25 -31.83 -3.00 -77.54
C THR A 25 -32.57 -3.17 -76.21
N ALA A 26 -33.90 -3.32 -76.28
CA ALA A 26 -34.73 -3.56 -75.09
C ALA A 26 -34.37 -4.89 -74.40
N PHE A 27 -34.11 -5.94 -75.19
CA PHE A 27 -33.66 -7.23 -74.67
C PHE A 27 -32.29 -7.10 -73.98
N SER A 28 -31.33 -6.41 -74.59
CA SER A 28 -30.00 -6.21 -74.01
C SER A 28 -30.10 -5.53 -72.64
N MET A 29 -30.87 -4.45 -72.54
CA MET A 29 -31.07 -3.74 -71.27
C MET A 29 -31.74 -4.62 -70.20
N ALA A 30 -32.75 -5.40 -70.59
CA ALA A 30 -33.43 -6.33 -69.69
C ALA A 30 -32.52 -7.50 -69.27
N PHE A 31 -31.63 -7.93 -70.15
CA PHE A 31 -30.64 -8.96 -69.87
C PHE A 31 -29.57 -8.46 -68.90
N ASP A 32 -29.01 -7.27 -69.14
CA ASP A 32 -28.02 -6.64 -68.26
C ASP A 32 -28.57 -6.48 -66.83
N ALA A 33 -29.80 -5.98 -66.69
CA ALA A 33 -30.45 -5.84 -65.39
C ALA A 33 -30.64 -7.19 -64.66
N LYS A 34 -30.90 -8.28 -65.39
CA LYS A 34 -31.01 -9.62 -64.81
C LYS A 34 -29.64 -10.17 -64.40
N VAL A 35 -28.60 -9.92 -65.21
CA VAL A 35 -27.24 -10.31 -64.88
C VAL A 35 -26.75 -9.58 -63.64
N ASP A 36 -26.99 -8.27 -63.55
CA ASP A 36 -26.65 -7.48 -62.36
C ASP A 36 -27.37 -8.00 -61.10
N ALA A 37 -28.65 -8.33 -61.21
CA ALA A 37 -29.41 -8.91 -60.10
C ALA A 37 -28.83 -10.27 -59.65
N LEU A 38 -28.40 -11.11 -60.60
CA LEU A 38 -27.75 -12.39 -60.30
C LEU A 38 -26.39 -12.18 -59.64
N ILE A 39 -25.59 -11.23 -60.11
CA ILE A 39 -24.30 -10.86 -59.51
C ILE A 39 -24.52 -10.43 -58.06
N ASP A 40 -25.49 -9.56 -57.80
CA ASP A 40 -25.84 -9.10 -56.45
C ASP A 40 -26.28 -10.24 -55.53
N MET A 41 -27.11 -11.16 -56.04
CA MET A 41 -27.52 -12.34 -55.29
C MET A 41 -26.33 -13.23 -54.92
N VAL A 42 -25.43 -13.49 -55.87
CA VAL A 42 -24.24 -14.31 -55.65
C VAL A 42 -23.31 -13.65 -54.64
N ASN A 43 -23.07 -12.34 -54.75
CA ASN A 43 -22.25 -11.59 -53.80
C ASN A 43 -22.81 -11.67 -52.38
N ARG A 44 -24.13 -11.47 -52.21
CA ARG A 44 -24.78 -11.61 -50.89
C ARG A 44 -24.68 -13.03 -50.35
N GLN A 45 -24.78 -14.03 -51.21
CA GLN A 45 -24.63 -15.42 -50.81
C GLN A 45 -23.19 -15.73 -50.38
N ALA A 46 -22.19 -15.23 -51.12
CA ALA A 46 -20.78 -15.35 -50.78
C ALA A 46 -20.48 -14.71 -49.41
N ASP A 47 -20.96 -13.50 -49.17
CA ASP A 47 -20.82 -12.81 -47.89
C ASP A 47 -21.45 -13.60 -46.73
N ASN A 48 -22.62 -14.18 -46.96
CA ASN A 48 -23.30 -15.01 -45.95
C ASN A 48 -22.48 -16.27 -45.62
N MET A 49 -21.93 -16.93 -46.64
CA MET A 49 -21.07 -18.10 -46.45
C MET A 49 -19.77 -17.75 -45.71
N ASN A 50 -19.13 -16.63 -46.06
CA ASN A 50 -17.94 -16.16 -45.37
C ASN A 50 -18.20 -15.91 -43.89
N ARG A 51 -19.30 -15.19 -43.56
CA ARG A 51 -19.70 -14.96 -42.15
C ARG A 51 -19.94 -16.27 -41.40
N LYS A 52 -20.55 -17.26 -42.04
CA LYS A 52 -20.77 -18.58 -41.44
C LYS A 52 -19.45 -19.32 -41.21
N MET A 53 -18.51 -19.25 -42.15
CA MET A 53 -17.17 -19.83 -41.98
C MET A 53 -16.41 -19.16 -40.84
N ASP A 54 -16.44 -17.83 -40.76
CA ASP A 54 -15.81 -17.09 -39.65
C ASP A 54 -16.35 -17.53 -38.29
N LEU A 55 -17.67 -17.69 -38.18
CA LEU A 55 -18.32 -18.18 -36.97
C LEU A 55 -17.93 -19.61 -36.60
N VAL A 56 -17.69 -20.48 -37.59
CA VAL A 56 -17.19 -21.84 -37.34
C VAL A 56 -15.75 -21.77 -36.85
N ILE A 57 -14.89 -21.02 -37.53
CA ILE A 57 -13.48 -20.83 -37.16
C ILE A 57 -13.37 -20.30 -35.73
N GLU A 58 -14.15 -19.30 -35.34
CA GLU A 58 -14.13 -18.76 -33.97
C GLU A 58 -14.53 -19.79 -32.91
N ARG A 59 -15.51 -20.64 -33.21
CA ARG A 59 -16.01 -21.65 -32.28
C ARG A 59 -15.11 -22.88 -32.20
N THR A 60 -14.40 -23.21 -33.27
CA THR A 60 -13.48 -24.36 -33.33
C THR A 60 -12.05 -24.02 -32.93
N LYS A 61 -11.74 -22.74 -32.63
CA LYS A 61 -10.46 -22.35 -32.03
C LYS A 61 -10.16 -23.26 -30.84
N PRO A 62 -9.01 -23.95 -30.82
CA PRO A 62 -8.66 -24.84 -29.73
C PRO A 62 -8.58 -24.03 -28.43
N LYS A 63 -9.29 -24.49 -27.41
CA LYS A 63 -9.27 -23.89 -26.08
C LYS A 63 -8.61 -24.88 -25.12
N PRO A 64 -7.67 -24.44 -24.28
CA PRO A 64 -7.10 -25.30 -23.27
C PRO A 64 -8.17 -25.63 -22.22
N SER A 65 -8.20 -26.88 -21.77
CA SER A 65 -9.04 -27.37 -20.64
C SER A 65 -8.66 -26.71 -19.30
N CYS A 66 -7.42 -26.21 -19.21
CA CYS A 66 -6.84 -25.55 -18.05
C CYS A 66 -6.69 -24.05 -18.34
N VAL A 67 -7.16 -23.21 -17.42
CA VAL A 67 -7.08 -21.74 -17.52
C VAL A 67 -5.64 -21.21 -17.37
N PHE A 68 -4.75 -21.97 -16.74
CA PHE A 68 -3.37 -21.57 -16.48
C PHE A 68 -2.36 -22.01 -17.56
N CYS A 69 -2.80 -22.81 -18.52
CA CYS A 69 -1.94 -23.36 -19.57
C CYS A 69 -2.43 -22.86 -20.93
N CYS A 70 -1.49 -22.54 -21.82
CA CYS A 70 -1.82 -22.34 -23.23
C CYS A 70 -2.22 -23.67 -23.88
N VAL A 71 -2.77 -23.63 -25.10
CA VAL A 71 -3.17 -24.83 -25.86
C VAL A 71 -1.97 -25.79 -26.03
N GLU A 72 -0.80 -25.23 -26.28
CA GLU A 72 0.47 -25.94 -26.52
C GLU A 72 1.01 -26.62 -25.27
N ASP A 73 0.75 -26.03 -24.10
CA ASP A 73 1.19 -26.52 -22.79
C ASP A 73 0.22 -27.57 -22.22
N ASN A 74 -1.04 -27.59 -22.67
CA ASN A 74 -2.10 -28.48 -22.18
C ASN A 74 -2.25 -29.75 -23.03
N LYS A 75 -1.13 -30.45 -23.31
CA LYS A 75 -1.12 -31.63 -24.18
C LYS A 75 -1.85 -32.84 -23.59
N ASP A 76 -1.87 -32.95 -22.28
CA ASP A 76 -2.55 -33.97 -21.49
C ASP A 76 -4.02 -33.63 -21.20
N SER A 77 -4.51 -32.48 -21.68
CA SER A 77 -5.91 -32.03 -21.52
C SER A 77 -6.39 -31.98 -20.07
N HIS A 78 -5.48 -31.75 -19.12
CA HIS A 78 -5.83 -31.69 -17.70
C HIS A 78 -6.77 -30.50 -17.41
N PRO A 79 -7.73 -30.66 -16.48
CA PRO A 79 -8.53 -29.54 -15.99
C PRO A 79 -7.71 -28.67 -15.04
N THR A 80 -8.12 -27.42 -14.86
CA THR A 80 -7.47 -26.41 -13.99
C THR A 80 -7.06 -26.93 -12.61
N GLY A 81 -7.90 -27.73 -11.94
CA GLY A 81 -7.61 -28.26 -10.60
C GLY A 81 -6.48 -29.28 -10.53
N ARG A 82 -6.07 -29.87 -11.66
CA ARG A 82 -4.91 -30.78 -11.75
C ARG A 82 -3.67 -30.10 -12.31
N CYS A 83 -3.72 -28.80 -12.57
CA CYS A 83 -2.59 -28.07 -13.11
C CYS A 83 -1.50 -27.90 -12.06
N CYS A 84 -0.26 -28.23 -12.42
CA CYS A 84 0.91 -28.02 -11.57
C CYS A 84 1.15 -26.52 -11.26
N ARG A 85 0.75 -25.61 -12.16
CA ARG A 85 0.80 -24.15 -11.92
C ARG A 85 -0.21 -23.72 -10.87
N TYR A 86 -1.40 -24.33 -10.85
CA TYR A 86 -2.43 -24.05 -9.85
C TYR A 86 -1.97 -24.45 -8.45
N GLN A 87 -1.46 -25.68 -8.29
CA GLN A 87 -0.91 -26.16 -7.01
C GLN A 87 0.25 -25.28 -6.51
N ARG A 88 1.10 -24.79 -7.44
CA ARG A 88 2.17 -23.85 -7.09
C ARG A 88 1.61 -22.53 -6.54
N ILE A 89 0.56 -21.98 -7.13
CA ILE A 89 -0.06 -20.73 -6.64
C ILE A 89 -0.66 -20.92 -5.25
N GLU A 90 -1.37 -22.04 -5.00
CA GLU A 90 -1.90 -22.35 -3.66
C GLU A 90 -0.78 -22.47 -2.62
N SER A 91 0.31 -23.18 -2.95
CA SER A 91 1.45 -23.32 -2.03
C SER A 91 2.12 -21.97 -1.69
N ILE A 92 2.23 -21.06 -2.67
CA ILE A 92 2.75 -19.71 -2.43
C ILE A 92 1.78 -18.92 -1.56
N ALA A 93 0.48 -19.00 -1.85
CA ALA A 93 -0.54 -18.31 -1.06
C ALA A 93 -0.50 -18.75 0.41
N ASP A 94 -0.36 -20.04 0.69
CA ASP A 94 -0.26 -20.55 2.04
C ASP A 94 1.04 -20.13 2.73
N ALA A 95 2.19 -20.15 2.01
CA ALA A 95 3.44 -19.61 2.54
C ALA A 95 3.35 -18.10 2.88
N THR A 96 2.62 -17.31 2.08
CA THR A 96 2.41 -15.89 2.40
C THR A 96 1.50 -15.66 3.60
N LYS A 97 0.51 -16.53 3.84
CA LYS A 97 -0.33 -16.47 5.04
C LYS A 97 0.49 -16.73 6.29
N GLU A 98 1.33 -17.76 6.25
CA GLU A 98 2.24 -18.10 7.34
C GLU A 98 3.19 -16.94 7.66
N LEU A 99 3.84 -16.37 6.64
CA LEU A 99 4.73 -15.22 6.82
C LEU A 99 4.00 -14.01 7.45
N LYS A 100 2.76 -13.72 7.02
CA LYS A 100 1.94 -12.65 7.60
C LYS A 100 1.60 -12.91 9.08
N GLN A 101 1.30 -14.17 9.43
CA GLN A 101 1.05 -14.56 10.81
C GLN A 101 2.31 -14.36 11.67
N GLN A 102 3.48 -14.77 11.17
CA GLN A 102 4.75 -14.58 11.87
C GLN A 102 5.10 -13.10 12.07
N ILE A 103 4.92 -12.25 11.05
CA ILE A 103 5.14 -10.80 11.17
C ILE A 103 4.20 -10.19 12.21
N THR A 104 2.93 -10.59 12.20
CA THR A 104 1.94 -10.09 13.17
C THR A 104 2.31 -10.51 14.60
N ALA A 105 2.66 -11.77 14.80
CA ALA A 105 3.10 -12.28 16.10
C ALA A 105 4.37 -11.58 16.58
N PHE A 106 5.32 -11.31 15.68
CA PHE A 106 6.53 -10.55 15.99
C PHE A 106 6.21 -9.12 16.42
N SER A 107 5.31 -8.42 15.70
CA SER A 107 4.87 -7.07 16.06
C SER A 107 4.28 -7.04 17.47
N MET A 108 3.34 -7.95 17.76
CA MET A 108 2.71 -8.03 19.09
C MET A 108 3.73 -8.31 20.21
N ALA A 109 4.71 -9.19 19.95
CA ALA A 109 5.77 -9.49 20.90
C ALA A 109 6.74 -8.31 21.11
N PHE A 110 7.00 -7.53 20.06
CA PHE A 110 7.79 -6.32 20.13
C PHE A 110 7.08 -5.23 20.93
N ASP A 111 5.80 -4.98 20.62
CA ASP A 111 4.97 -4.00 21.32
C ASP A 111 4.89 -4.33 22.83
N ALA A 112 4.66 -5.60 23.18
CA ALA A 112 4.65 -6.05 24.57
C ALA A 112 5.99 -5.81 25.31
N LYS A 113 7.13 -5.91 24.61
CA LYS A 113 8.44 -5.59 25.19
C LYS A 113 8.64 -4.10 25.37
N VAL A 114 8.15 -3.29 24.43
CA VAL A 114 8.18 -1.82 24.54
C VAL A 114 7.34 -1.36 25.74
N ASP A 115 6.13 -1.89 25.90
CA ASP A 115 5.27 -1.58 27.05
C ASP A 115 5.94 -1.96 28.39
N ALA A 116 6.57 -3.13 28.46
CA ALA A 116 7.31 -3.55 29.65
C ALA A 116 8.49 -2.60 29.99
N LEU A 117 9.15 -2.04 28.96
CA LEU A 117 10.22 -1.06 29.15
C LEU A 117 9.65 0.27 29.65
N ILE A 118 8.53 0.74 29.08
CA ILE A 118 7.83 1.95 29.51
C ILE A 118 7.44 1.83 30.98
N ASP A 119 6.88 0.69 31.38
CA ASP A 119 6.52 0.41 32.77
C ASP A 119 7.72 0.45 33.71
N MET A 120 8.87 -0.09 33.29
CA MET A 120 10.09 -0.06 34.08
C MET A 120 10.57 1.37 34.30
N VAL A 121 10.56 2.20 33.26
CA VAL A 121 10.94 3.62 33.32
C VAL A 121 9.98 4.38 34.23
N ASN A 122 8.67 4.18 34.09
CA ASN A 122 7.66 4.81 34.94
C ASN A 122 7.86 4.43 36.43
N ARG A 123 8.13 3.15 36.73
CA ARG A 123 8.44 2.71 38.10
C ARG A 123 9.69 3.40 38.66
N GLN A 124 10.71 3.62 37.84
CA GLN A 124 11.92 4.33 38.24
C GLN A 124 11.62 5.81 38.53
N ALA A 125 10.82 6.47 37.68
CA ALA A 125 10.36 7.84 37.90
C ALA A 125 9.56 7.96 39.21
N ASP A 126 8.63 7.05 39.48
CA ASP A 126 7.84 7.04 40.72
C ASP A 126 8.68 6.83 41.98
N ASN A 127 9.73 6.00 41.88
CA ASN A 127 10.69 5.84 42.97
C ASN A 127 11.42 7.15 43.27
N MET A 128 11.89 7.84 42.22
CA MET A 128 12.54 9.15 42.35
C MET A 128 11.61 10.20 42.93
N ASN A 129 10.36 10.26 42.44
CA ASN A 129 9.33 11.17 42.94
C ASN A 129 9.05 10.94 44.43
N ARG A 130 8.94 9.67 44.87
CA ARG A 130 8.75 9.33 46.30
C ARG A 130 9.94 9.75 47.16
N LYS A 131 11.17 9.52 46.70
CA LYS A 131 12.39 9.98 47.40
C LYS A 131 12.40 11.51 47.53
N MET A 132 12.03 12.23 46.47
CA MET A 132 11.97 13.69 46.47
C MET A 132 10.87 14.23 47.40
N ALA A 133 9.68 13.60 47.40
CA ALA A 133 8.60 13.97 48.31
C ALA A 133 9.01 13.80 49.80
N LYS A 134 9.68 12.70 50.12
CA LYS A 134 10.25 12.47 51.46
C LYS A 134 11.29 13.55 51.80
N TRP A 135 12.15 13.92 50.86
CA TRP A 135 13.13 15.00 51.03
C TRP A 135 12.46 16.34 51.36
N ILE A 136 11.44 16.72 50.60
CA ILE A 136 10.67 17.96 50.81
C ILE A 136 9.99 17.95 52.18
N SER A 137 9.44 16.81 52.62
CA SER A 137 8.82 16.70 53.94
C SER A 137 9.82 16.91 55.09
N LEU A 138 11.04 16.40 54.94
CA LEU A 138 12.10 16.54 55.93
C LEU A 138 12.68 17.96 55.95
N SER A 139 12.86 18.61 54.78
CA SER A 139 13.41 19.96 54.72
C SER A 139 12.50 21.03 55.32
N LYS A 140 11.19 20.77 55.42
CA LYS A 140 10.22 21.66 56.11
C LYS A 140 10.36 21.69 57.64
N GLY A 141 11.12 20.77 58.24
CA GLY A 141 11.38 20.72 59.69
C GLY A 141 10.14 20.37 60.54
N PRO A 142 10.30 20.01 61.83
CA PRO A 142 9.16 19.85 62.73
C PRO A 142 8.48 21.20 62.96
N SER A 143 7.14 21.19 63.04
CA SER A 143 6.33 22.34 63.42
C SER A 143 6.92 22.97 64.69
N ARG A 144 7.03 24.32 64.70
CA ARG A 144 7.70 25.14 65.73
C ARG A 144 7.37 24.80 67.20
N SER A 145 6.32 24.03 67.48
CA SER A 145 5.93 23.61 68.83
C SER A 145 6.70 22.42 69.39
N ARG A 146 7.61 21.77 68.65
CA ARG A 146 8.29 20.54 69.11
C ARG A 146 9.75 20.43 68.66
N ALA A 147 10.54 21.49 68.82
CA ALA A 147 11.98 21.47 68.58
C ALA A 147 12.73 21.16 69.89
N VAL A 148 12.82 19.88 70.24
CA VAL A 148 13.81 19.41 71.24
C VAL A 148 15.02 18.89 70.45
N CYS A 149 16.16 19.54 70.66
CA CYS A 149 17.46 19.16 70.10
C CYS A 149 17.71 17.66 70.30
N SER A 150 17.64 16.89 69.21
CA SER A 150 18.16 15.53 69.20
C SER A 150 19.01 15.34 67.95
N ALA A 151 20.20 14.76 68.17
CA ALA A 151 21.19 14.36 67.17
C ALA A 151 20.68 13.58 65.93
N PRO A 152 19.52 12.87 65.92
CA PRO A 152 19.07 12.11 64.75
C PRO A 152 18.82 12.95 63.49
N TRP A 153 18.45 14.22 63.65
CA TRP A 153 18.12 15.09 62.51
C TRP A 153 19.34 15.48 61.68
N ARG A 154 20.48 15.77 62.33
CA ARG A 154 21.73 16.12 61.62
C ARG A 154 22.27 14.93 60.84
N THR A 155 22.30 13.75 61.45
CA THR A 155 22.83 12.53 60.81
C THR A 155 21.98 12.10 59.61
N THR A 156 20.66 12.19 59.73
CA THR A 156 19.74 11.90 58.62
C THR A 156 19.87 12.93 57.50
N ARG A 157 20.01 14.22 57.82
CA ARG A 157 20.24 15.28 56.81
C ARG A 157 21.52 15.06 56.01
N ILE A 158 22.62 14.69 56.67
CA ILE A 158 23.93 14.44 56.02
C ILE A 158 23.86 13.21 55.10
N ARG A 159 23.24 12.09 55.52
CA ARG A 159 23.05 10.92 54.64
C ARG A 159 22.27 11.28 53.39
N ILE A 160 21.20 12.04 53.56
CA ILE A 160 20.34 12.46 52.47
C ILE A 160 21.06 13.41 51.50
N GLN A 161 21.87 14.36 51.99
CA GLN A 161 22.69 15.21 51.13
C GLN A 161 23.69 14.39 50.29
N ARG A 162 24.27 13.35 50.88
CA ARG A 162 25.18 12.43 50.16
C ARG A 162 24.46 11.63 49.08
N ASP A 163 23.27 11.14 49.36
CA ASP A 163 22.46 10.39 48.40
C ASP A 163 21.99 11.27 47.23
N VAL A 164 21.70 12.55 47.48
CA VAL A 164 21.35 13.53 46.43
C VAL A 164 22.57 13.88 45.57
N ALA A 165 23.75 14.11 46.18
CA ALA A 165 24.98 14.35 45.42
C ALA A 165 25.34 13.15 44.53
N ALA A 166 25.14 11.92 45.02
CA ALA A 166 25.32 10.70 44.24
C ALA A 166 24.31 10.60 43.08
N ALA A 167 23.04 10.91 43.31
CA ALA A 167 22.00 10.88 42.27
C ALA A 167 22.23 11.95 41.18
N ILE A 168 22.68 13.15 41.56
CA ILE A 168 23.06 14.21 40.62
C ILE A 168 24.27 13.77 39.78
N ASN A 169 25.30 13.19 40.40
CA ASN A 169 26.47 12.69 39.66
C ASN A 169 26.10 11.57 38.65
N VAL A 170 25.22 10.65 39.02
CA VAL A 170 24.74 9.60 38.08
C VAL A 170 23.94 10.22 36.93
N PHE A 171 23.10 11.22 37.21
CA PHE A 171 22.33 11.92 36.18
C PHE A 171 23.21 12.74 35.23
N VAL A 172 24.21 13.45 35.76
CA VAL A 172 25.19 14.24 35.00
C VAL A 172 26.09 13.34 34.14
N LEU A 173 26.46 12.16 34.60
CA LEU A 173 27.28 11.21 33.83
C LEU A 173 26.48 10.45 32.75
N SER A 174 25.16 10.30 32.92
CA SER A 174 24.28 9.64 31.94
C SER A 174 23.90 10.51 30.73
N LYS A 175 24.06 11.84 30.83
CA LYS A 175 23.86 12.76 29.71
C LYS A 175 25.22 13.19 29.16
N GLY A 176 25.55 12.70 27.96
CA GLY A 176 26.64 13.25 27.14
C GLY A 176 26.51 14.77 26.93
N PRO A 177 27.51 15.43 26.32
CA PRO A 177 27.78 16.86 26.46
C PRO A 177 26.73 17.72 25.73
N GLN A 178 25.57 17.92 26.34
CA GLN A 178 24.66 19.03 26.04
C GLN A 178 24.06 19.54 27.34
N ARG A 179 24.56 20.70 27.80
CA ARG A 179 23.99 21.46 28.93
C ARG A 179 22.64 22.04 28.51
N PRO A 180 21.54 21.83 29.26
CA PRO A 180 20.54 22.87 29.38
C PRO A 180 20.99 23.84 30.47
N ALA A 181 21.00 25.14 30.17
CA ALA A 181 21.32 26.19 31.13
C ALA A 181 20.33 26.14 32.31
N LEU A 182 20.84 25.88 33.52
CA LEU A 182 20.06 26.00 34.74
C LEU A 182 19.79 27.49 35.03
N PRO A 183 18.59 27.87 35.52
CA PRO A 183 18.29 29.25 35.86
C PRO A 183 19.20 29.79 36.97
N ALA A 184 19.70 31.01 36.79
CA ALA A 184 20.70 31.67 37.64
C ALA A 184 20.39 31.70 39.16
N GLN A 185 19.14 31.46 39.54
CA GLN A 185 18.67 31.44 40.93
C GLN A 185 19.21 30.26 41.74
N VAL A 186 19.69 29.19 41.10
CA VAL A 186 20.24 28.00 41.79
C VAL A 186 21.72 28.18 42.15
N LEU A 187 22.48 28.96 41.38
CA LEU A 187 23.91 29.22 41.61
C LEU A 187 24.14 30.09 42.85
N GLN A 188 23.30 31.11 43.09
CA GLN A 188 23.43 31.99 44.26
C GLN A 188 23.26 31.31 45.62
N ARG A 189 22.68 30.10 45.67
CA ARG A 189 22.49 29.35 46.92
C ARG A 189 23.67 28.47 47.30
N ILE A 190 24.63 28.25 46.40
CA ILE A 190 25.80 27.42 46.68
C ILE A 190 26.90 28.25 47.35
N ASP A 191 27.04 29.53 46.99
CA ASP A 191 28.07 30.42 47.56
C ASP A 191 27.82 30.75 49.04
N ILE A 192 26.56 30.77 49.49
CA ILE A 192 26.21 31.03 50.91
C ILE A 192 26.67 29.89 51.84
N VAL A 193 26.85 28.67 51.31
CA VAL A 193 27.20 27.50 52.13
C VAL A 193 28.71 27.43 52.42
N GLN A 194 29.57 28.05 51.59
CA GLN A 194 31.02 28.02 51.83
C GLN A 194 31.49 29.07 52.86
N GLU A 195 30.76 30.17 53.07
CA GLU A 195 31.14 31.18 54.08
C GLU A 195 30.81 30.77 55.52
N GLU A 196 29.77 29.94 55.75
CA GLU A 196 29.43 29.49 57.11
C GLU A 196 30.40 28.44 57.68
N GLU A 197 31.17 27.72 56.84
CA GLU A 197 32.20 26.79 57.31
C GLU A 197 33.48 27.49 57.80
N ALA A 198 33.75 28.73 57.37
CA ALA A 198 34.96 29.47 57.74
C ALA A 198 34.88 30.15 59.12
N LEU A 199 33.68 30.36 59.67
CA LEU A 199 33.51 31.15 60.90
C LEU A 199 33.56 30.35 62.23
N ILE A 200 33.68 29.01 62.19
CA ILE A 200 33.56 28.15 63.40
C ILE A 200 34.93 27.67 63.95
N LEU A 201 36.06 28.01 63.30
CA LEU A 201 37.38 27.45 63.66
C LEU A 201 38.30 28.33 64.55
N VAL A 202 37.83 29.42 65.16
CA VAL A 202 38.69 30.26 66.03
C VAL A 202 38.04 30.55 67.40
N ARG A 203 38.28 29.68 68.39
CA ARG A 203 38.38 30.05 69.81
C ARG A 203 39.23 29.02 70.57
N PRO A 204 40.32 29.42 71.25
CA PRO A 204 41.11 28.51 72.08
C PRO A 204 40.49 28.37 73.49
N PRO A 205 40.80 27.29 74.23
CA PRO A 205 40.20 27.03 75.54
C PRO A 205 40.89 27.86 76.64
N SER A 206 40.09 28.31 77.61
CA SER A 206 40.52 28.71 78.97
C SER A 206 39.87 27.78 79.96
#